data_AF-A0A2A5CS29-F1
#
_entry.id   AF-A0A2A5CS29-F1
#
_cell.length_a   1.000
_cell.length_b   1.000
_cell.length_c   1.000
_cell.angle_alpha   90.00
_cell.angle_beta   90.00
_cell.angle_gamma   90.00
#
_symmetry.space_group_name_H-M   'P 1'
#
loop_
_entity.id
_entity.type
_entity.pdbx_description
1 polymer ?
#
loop_
_entity_poly.entity_id
_entity_poly.type
_entity_poly.pdbx_seq_one_letter_code
_entity_poly.pdbx_strand_id
1 'polypeptide(L)'
;MNIQKLLQEGYNLTDIKALLLIFINNINDYKLIFTQNDEKNTIASLHKLKGGLILLEYEQLVDFVNKIEKDLKTYGINKTKSKIINLIDDCYQQSLIAMSNLDSLIKTSDINL
;
A
#
# COMPACT_ATOMS: atom_id res chain seq x y z
N MET A 1 7.25 1.16 -4.55
CA MET A 1 7.79 2.20 -3.67
C MET A 1 9.06 2.73 -4.28
N ASN A 2 9.12 4.05 -4.45
CA ASN A 2 10.32 4.73 -4.89
C ASN A 2 11.07 5.30 -3.67
N ILE A 3 12.00 4.52 -3.10
CA ILE A 3 12.79 4.92 -1.93
C ILE A 3 13.57 6.21 -2.19
N GLN A 4 14.12 6.37 -3.40
CA GLN A 4 14.94 7.53 -3.74
C GLN A 4 14.12 8.82 -3.71
N LYS A 5 12.86 8.79 -4.18
CA LYS A 5 11.97 9.95 -4.11
C LYS A 5 11.63 10.33 -2.67
N LEU A 6 11.33 9.34 -1.82
CA LEU A 6 11.10 9.60 -0.38
C LEU A 6 12.31 10.22 0.31
N LEU A 7 13.52 9.79 -0.02
CA LEU A 7 14.75 10.40 0.48
C LEU A 7 14.90 11.86 -0.01
N GLN A 8 14.54 12.16 -1.25
CA GLN A 8 14.57 13.53 -1.81
C GLN A 8 13.54 14.46 -1.14
N GLU A 9 12.42 13.90 -0.68
CA GLU A 9 11.38 14.63 0.06
C GLU A 9 11.73 14.86 1.55
N GLY A 10 12.88 14.33 2.01
CA GLY A 10 13.43 14.59 3.34
C GLY A 10 13.19 13.50 4.38
N TYR A 11 12.60 12.36 4.00
CA TYR A 11 12.52 11.20 4.89
C TYR A 11 13.90 10.53 5.03
N ASN A 12 14.23 10.03 6.23
CA ASN A 12 15.36 9.11 6.40
C ASN A 12 14.92 7.64 6.28
N LEU A 13 15.87 6.71 6.19
CA LEU A 13 15.56 5.28 6.02
C LEU A 13 14.75 4.69 7.18
N THR A 14 14.96 5.16 8.42
CA THR A 14 14.21 4.72 9.60
C THR A 14 12.76 5.20 9.55
N ASP A 15 12.51 6.42 9.12
CA ASP A 15 11.16 6.97 8.96
C ASP A 15 10.40 6.22 7.87
N ILE A 16 11.05 5.96 6.72
CA ILE A 16 10.46 5.16 5.64
C ILE A 16 10.09 3.76 6.16
N LYS A 17 10.93 3.16 7.02
CA LYS A 17 10.69 1.86 7.63
C LYS A 17 9.46 1.89 8.55
N ALA A 18 9.35 2.92 9.38
CA ALA A 18 8.21 3.11 10.27
C ALA A 18 6.90 3.30 9.47
N LEU A 19 6.93 4.11 8.40
CA LEU A 19 5.78 4.32 7.53
C LEU A 19 5.32 3.02 6.86
N LEU A 20 6.25 2.21 6.34
CA LEU A 20 5.94 0.89 5.78
C LEU A 20 5.32 -0.04 6.81
N LEU A 21 5.86 -0.06 8.04
CA LEU A 21 5.33 -0.93 9.10
C LEU A 21 3.89 -0.55 9.45
N ILE A 22 3.61 0.74 9.59
CA ILE A 22 2.25 1.26 9.82
C ILE A 22 1.34 0.87 8.65
N PHE A 23 1.82 1.00 7.41
CA PHE A 23 1.04 0.66 6.23
C PHE A 23 0.73 -0.84 6.14
N ILE A 24 1.69 -1.72 6.41
CA ILE A 24 1.49 -3.17 6.46
C ILE A 24 0.43 -3.55 7.49
N ASN A 25 0.49 -2.94 8.68
CA ASN A 25 -0.51 -3.18 9.72
C ASN A 25 -1.91 -2.76 9.26
N ASN A 26 -2.04 -1.60 8.63
CA ASN A 26 -3.31 -1.13 8.08
C ASN A 26 -3.85 -2.05 6.97
N ILE A 27 -2.98 -2.64 6.12
CA ILE A 27 -3.40 -3.58 5.07
C ILE A 27 -4.12 -4.79 5.67
N ASN A 28 -3.63 -5.32 6.79
CA ASN A 28 -4.26 -6.46 7.46
C ASN A 28 -5.68 -6.11 7.95
N ASP A 29 -5.87 -4.91 8.49
CA ASP A 29 -7.19 -4.43 8.91
C ASP A 29 -8.14 -4.28 7.72
N TYR A 30 -7.64 -3.75 6.60
CA TYR A 30 -8.44 -3.62 5.38
C TYR A 30 -8.82 -4.97 4.80
N LYS A 31 -7.94 -5.99 4.88
CA LYS A 31 -8.21 -7.34 4.37
C LYS A 31 -9.50 -7.90 4.97
N LEU A 32 -9.73 -7.69 6.26
CA LEU A 32 -10.97 -8.11 6.93
C LEU A 32 -12.20 -7.40 6.35
N ILE A 33 -12.14 -6.07 6.18
CA ILE A 33 -13.26 -5.27 5.63
C ILE A 33 -13.58 -5.70 4.20
N PHE A 34 -12.57 -5.91 3.37
CA PHE A 34 -12.74 -6.25 1.96
C PHE A 34 -13.24 -7.68 1.71
N THR A 35 -13.15 -8.57 2.72
CA THR A 35 -13.82 -9.88 2.65
C THR A 35 -15.33 -9.78 2.85
N GLN A 36 -15.83 -8.66 3.38
CA GLN A 36 -17.25 -8.42 3.60
C GLN A 36 -17.92 -7.87 2.32
N ASN A 37 -19.24 -7.99 2.23
CA ASN A 37 -20.02 -7.41 1.12
C ASN A 37 -20.59 -6.03 1.51
N ASP A 38 -19.76 -5.18 2.10
CA ASP A 38 -20.11 -3.80 2.49
C ASP A 38 -19.42 -2.80 1.57
N GLU A 39 -20.19 -2.26 0.63
CA GLU A 39 -19.69 -1.33 -0.38
C GLU A 39 -19.23 0.01 0.21
N LYS A 40 -19.93 0.54 1.22
CA LYS A 40 -19.59 1.84 1.83
C LYS A 40 -18.25 1.74 2.57
N ASN A 41 -18.08 0.70 3.38
CA ASN A 41 -16.84 0.47 4.10
C ASN A 41 -15.68 0.08 3.17
N THR A 42 -15.98 -0.64 2.08
CA THR A 42 -15.02 -0.93 1.01
C THR A 42 -14.50 0.35 0.35
N ILE A 43 -15.39 1.27 -0.06
CA ILE A 43 -14.98 2.54 -0.67
C ILE A 43 -14.12 3.36 0.30
N ALA A 44 -14.54 3.48 1.55
CA ALA A 44 -13.77 4.21 2.56
C ALA A 44 -12.38 3.59 2.79
N SER A 45 -12.29 2.25 2.79
CA SER A 45 -11.03 1.54 2.97
C SER A 45 -10.12 1.66 1.74
N LEU A 46 -10.67 1.63 0.52
CA LEU A 46 -9.91 1.87 -0.71
C LEU A 46 -9.32 3.28 -0.73
N HIS A 47 -10.07 4.29 -0.28
CA HIS A 47 -9.56 5.66 -0.17
C HIS A 47 -8.39 5.76 0.82
N LYS A 48 -8.49 5.12 1.99
CA LYS A 48 -7.38 5.10 2.96
C LYS A 48 -6.16 4.35 2.42
N LEU A 49 -6.37 3.19 1.79
CA LEU A 49 -5.33 2.41 1.14
C LEU A 49 -4.59 3.25 0.08
N LYS A 50 -5.35 3.95 -0.78
CA LYS A 50 -4.81 4.87 -1.79
C LYS A 50 -3.93 5.96 -1.17
N GLY A 51 -4.37 6.58 -0.07
CA GLY A 51 -3.58 7.58 0.65
C GLY A 51 -2.24 7.03 1.14
N GLY A 52 -2.23 5.82 1.70
CA GLY A 52 -0.98 5.15 2.10
C GLY A 52 -0.08 4.80 0.91
N LEU A 53 -0.65 4.37 -0.22
CA LEU A 53 0.11 4.07 -1.44
C LEU A 53 0.74 5.32 -2.07
N ILE A 54 0.04 6.45 -2.05
CA ILE A 54 0.58 7.74 -2.49
C ILE A 54 1.75 8.14 -1.58
N LEU A 55 1.53 8.11 -0.26
CA LEU A 55 2.56 8.45 0.73
C LEU A 55 3.82 7.61 0.60
N LEU A 56 3.69 6.33 0.23
CA LEU A 56 4.80 5.40 0.04
C LEU A 56 5.26 5.27 -1.41
N GLU A 57 4.84 6.18 -2.30
CA GLU A 57 5.33 6.24 -3.67
C GLU A 57 5.16 4.90 -4.43
N TYR A 58 3.98 4.30 -4.29
CA TYR A 58 3.51 3.13 -5.04
C TYR A 58 2.62 3.55 -6.22
N GLU A 59 3.14 4.38 -7.12
CA GLU A 59 2.39 4.99 -8.24
C GLU A 59 1.57 3.96 -9.05
N GLN A 60 2.17 2.81 -9.40
CA GLN A 60 1.46 1.76 -10.15
C GLN A 60 0.26 1.19 -9.38
N LEU A 61 0.36 1.02 -8.06
CA LEU A 61 -0.75 0.51 -7.24
C LEU A 61 -1.84 1.57 -7.07
N VAL A 62 -1.49 2.86 -7.03
CA VAL A 62 -2.46 3.96 -7.03
C VAL A 62 -3.32 3.93 -8.30
N ASP A 63 -2.71 3.68 -9.46
CA ASP A 63 -3.44 3.53 -10.72
C ASP A 63 -4.39 2.32 -10.72
N PHE A 64 -3.97 1.21 -10.11
CA PHE A 64 -4.85 0.06 -9.92
C PHE A 64 -6.03 0.37 -9.00
N VAL A 65 -5.80 1.08 -7.88
CA VAL A 65 -6.90 1.54 -7.01
C VAL A 65 -7.88 2.40 -7.79
N ASN A 66 -7.40 3.37 -8.58
CA ASN A 66 -8.28 4.24 -9.39
C ASN A 66 -9.18 3.44 -10.35
N LYS A 67 -8.61 2.40 -11.00
CA LYS A 67 -9.37 1.51 -11.89
C LYS A 67 -10.42 0.72 -11.10
N ILE A 68 -10.05 0.18 -9.93
CA ILE A 68 -10.95 -0.56 -9.06
C ILE A 68 -12.07 0.32 -8.52
N GLU A 69 -11.80 1.55 -8.10
CA GLU A 69 -12.81 2.52 -7.65
C GLU A 69 -13.82 2.82 -8.77
N LYS A 70 -13.35 2.97 -10.01
CA LYS A 70 -14.22 3.17 -11.18
C LYS A 70 -15.07 1.93 -11.46
N ASP A 71 -14.47 0.74 -11.43
CA ASP A 71 -15.18 -0.52 -11.63
C ASP A 71 -16.22 -0.73 -10.52
N LEU A 72 -15.90 -0.41 -9.27
CA LEU A 72 -16.80 -0.56 -8.12
C LEU A 72 -18.02 0.33 -8.27
N LYS A 73 -17.84 1.60 -8.65
CA LYS A 73 -18.94 2.54 -8.94
C LYS A 73 -19.81 2.10 -10.12
N THR A 74 -19.24 1.40 -11.10
CA THR A 74 -19.96 1.02 -12.33
C THR A 74 -20.68 -0.32 -12.20
N TYR A 75 -20.06 -1.28 -11.52
CA TYR A 75 -20.47 -2.68 -11.53
C TYR A 75 -20.85 -3.25 -10.15
N GLY A 76 -20.61 -2.49 -9.08
CA GLY A 76 -20.85 -2.89 -7.69
C GLY A 76 -19.83 -3.88 -7.14
N ILE A 77 -19.91 -4.16 -5.84
CA ILE A 77 -18.91 -4.94 -5.10
C ILE A 77 -18.80 -6.40 -5.57
N ASN A 78 -19.92 -7.04 -5.94
CA ASN A 78 -19.94 -8.46 -6.32
C ASN A 78 -19.08 -8.77 -7.57
N LYS A 79 -18.95 -7.83 -8.50
CA LYS A 79 -18.15 -7.98 -9.73
C LYS A 79 -16.69 -7.54 -9.58
N THR A 80 -16.37 -6.83 -8.50
CA THR A 80 -15.06 -6.18 -8.29
C THR A 80 -14.26 -6.77 -7.15
N LYS A 81 -14.90 -7.57 -6.28
CA LYS A 81 -14.29 -8.16 -5.09
C LYS A 81 -12.98 -8.89 -5.32
N SER A 82 -12.88 -9.72 -6.38
CA SER A 82 -11.63 -10.44 -6.67
C SER A 82 -10.46 -9.51 -7.01
N LYS A 83 -10.73 -8.40 -7.73
CA LYS A 83 -9.71 -7.38 -8.03
C LYS A 83 -9.25 -6.66 -6.78
N ILE A 84 -10.17 -6.36 -5.87
CA ILE A 84 -9.87 -5.75 -4.57
C ILE A 84 -8.99 -6.68 -3.74
N ILE A 85 -9.31 -7.97 -3.67
CA ILE A 85 -8.52 -8.98 -2.94
C ILE A 85 -7.09 -9.05 -3.52
N ASN A 86 -6.96 -9.16 -4.84
CA ASN A 86 -5.64 -9.20 -5.48
C ASN A 86 -4.83 -7.93 -5.19
N LEU A 87 -5.46 -6.75 -5.25
CA LEU A 87 -4.79 -5.49 -4.92
C LEU A 87 -4.24 -5.49 -3.49
N ILE A 88 -4.99 -6.00 -2.50
CA ILE A 88 -4.54 -6.05 -1.10
C ILE A 88 -3.33 -6.97 -0.97
N ASP A 89 -3.38 -8.15 -1.60
CA ASP A 89 -2.28 -9.10 -1.58
C ASP A 89 -1.04 -8.52 -2.27
N ASP A 90 -1.21 -7.83 -3.40
CA ASP A 90 -0.13 -7.10 -4.09
C ASP A 90 0.47 -6.01 -3.19
N CYS A 91 -0.37 -5.21 -2.53
CA CYS A 91 0.08 -4.17 -1.60
C CYS A 91 0.91 -4.78 -0.45
N TYR A 92 0.44 -5.88 0.12
CA TYR A 92 1.13 -6.57 1.22
C TYR A 92 2.49 -7.11 0.76
N GLN A 93 2.53 -7.86 -0.34
CA GLN A 93 3.77 -8.44 -0.88
C GLN A 93 4.79 -7.36 -1.27
N GLN A 94 4.34 -6.32 -1.99
CA GLN A 94 5.21 -5.22 -2.38
C GLN A 94 5.74 -4.43 -1.18
N SER A 95 4.97 -4.36 -0.08
CA SER A 95 5.42 -3.74 1.17
C SER A 95 6.46 -4.60 1.91
N LEU A 96 6.30 -5.93 1.91
CA LEU A 96 7.30 -6.83 2.47
C LEU A 96 8.63 -6.79 1.71
N ILE A 97 8.58 -6.76 0.37
CA ILE A 97 9.78 -6.62 -0.47
C ILE A 97 10.48 -5.30 -0.19
N ALA A 98 9.71 -4.20 -0.15
CA ALA A 98 10.19 -2.87 0.20
C ALA A 98 10.87 -2.85 1.58
N MET A 99 10.27 -3.49 2.59
CA MET A 99 10.84 -3.61 3.93
C MET A 99 12.19 -4.34 3.92
N SER A 100 12.28 -5.48 3.20
CA SER A 100 13.53 -6.25 3.09
C SER A 100 14.64 -5.46 2.38
N ASN A 101 14.31 -4.73 1.32
CA ASN A 101 15.28 -3.88 0.61
C ASN A 101 15.77 -2.75 1.50
N LEU A 102 14.87 -2.15 2.28
CA LEU A 102 15.20 -1.07 3.20
C LEU A 102 16.09 -1.55 4.35
N ASP A 103 15.82 -2.73 4.90
CA ASP A 103 16.69 -3.37 5.90
C ASP A 103 18.10 -3.62 5.37
N SER A 104 18.24 -3.99 4.10
CA SER A 104 19.55 -4.13 3.46
C SER A 104 20.27 -2.78 3.34
N LEU A 105 19.56 -1.72 2.95
CA LEU A 105 20.13 -0.38 2.80
C LEU A 105 20.64 0.16 4.15
N ILE A 106 19.84 0.01 5.22
CA ILE A 106 20.22 0.44 6.58
C ILE A 106 21.48 -0.29 7.05
N LYS A 107 21.54 -1.62 6.88
CA LYS A 107 22.73 -2.39 7.25
C LYS A 107 23.98 -1.92 6.49
N THR A 108 23.85 -1.57 5.22
CA THR A 108 24.99 -1.07 4.43
C THR A 108 25.41 0.35 4.79
N SER A 109 24.48 1.21 5.23
CA SER A 109 24.83 2.56 5.70
C SER A 109 25.58 2.52 7.04
N ASP A 110 25.21 1.61 7.93
CA ASP A 110 25.85 1.46 9.24
C ASP A 110 27.29 0.92 9.16
N ILE A 111 27.64 0.21 8.09
CA ILE A 111 29.00 -0.32 7.84
C ILE A 111 29.94 0.75 7.26
N ASN A 112 29.39 1.79 6.62
CA ASN A 112 30.15 2.86 5.97
C ASN A 112 30.30 4.13 6.83
N LEU A 113 29.78 4.09 8.07
CA LEU A 113 29.99 5.09 9.13
C LEU A 113 31.12 4.63 10.06
#